data_AF-A1SG28-F1
#
_entry.id   AF-A1SG28-F1
#
_cell.length_a   1.000
_cell.length_b   1.000
_cell.length_c   1.000
_cell.angle_alpha   90.00
_cell.angle_beta   90.00
_cell.angle_gamma   90.00
#
_symmetry.space_group_name_H-M   'P 1'
#
loop_
_entity.id
_entity.type
_entity.pdbx_description
1 polymer ?
#
loop_
_entity_poly.entity_id
_entity_poly.type
_entity_poly.pdbx_seq_one_letter_code
_entity_poly.pdbx_strand_id
1 'polypeptide(L)'
;MQELLAAVRELTERVAALEAEVAAVRTRQEQEIPEEVVLAISAAVASFLGHRAKVKQVHYRTGQAWAQQGRVAVQGHRIIHGAR
;
A
#
# COMPACT_ATOMS: atom_id res chain seq x y z
N MET A 1 43.56 -17.93 4.09
CA MET A 1 43.03 -17.71 2.72
C MET A 1 41.63 -18.29 2.54
N GLN A 2 41.39 -19.56 2.90
CA GLN A 2 40.08 -20.22 2.74
C GLN A 2 38.94 -19.57 3.55
N GLU A 3 39.24 -19.14 4.78
CA GLU A 3 38.27 -18.47 5.66
C GLU A 3 37.77 -17.13 5.10
N LEU A 4 38.67 -16.35 4.49
CA LEU A 4 38.30 -15.10 3.82
C LEU A 4 37.39 -15.35 2.61
N LEU A 5 37.69 -16.39 1.81
CA LEU A 5 36.86 -16.76 0.66
C LEU A 5 35.46 -17.23 1.10
N ALA A 6 35.36 -17.94 2.22
CA ALA A 6 34.09 -18.35 2.79
C ALA A 6 33.27 -17.13 3.24
N ALA A 7 33.90 -16.18 3.95
CA ALA A 7 33.24 -14.95 4.39
C ALA A 7 32.77 -14.08 3.21
N VAL A 8 33.57 -13.96 2.15
CA VAL A 8 33.18 -13.23 0.93
C VAL A 8 32.01 -13.90 0.23
N ARG A 9 31.96 -15.24 0.17
CA ARG A 9 30.81 -15.96 -0.39
C ARG A 9 29.53 -15.72 0.40
N GLU A 10 29.57 -15.87 1.73
CA GLU A 10 28.41 -15.62 2.59
C GLU A 10 27.91 -14.18 2.42
N LEU A 11 28.82 -13.22 2.35
CA LEU A 11 28.45 -11.82 2.15
C LEU A 11 27.83 -11.59 0.77
N THR A 12 28.37 -12.22 -0.28
CA THR A 12 27.84 -12.12 -1.65
C THR A 12 26.42 -12.71 -1.73
N GLU A 13 26.17 -13.83 -1.08
CA GLU A 13 24.84 -14.45 -1.01
C GLU A 13 23.83 -13.55 -0.29
N ARG A 14 24.23 -12.95 0.84
CA ARG A 14 23.39 -11.98 1.56
C ARG A 14 23.08 -10.74 0.74
N VAL A 15 24.08 -10.20 0.03
CA VAL A 15 23.88 -9.05 -0.85
C VAL A 15 22.91 -9.41 -1.97
N ALA A 16 23.06 -10.57 -2.62
CA ALA A 16 22.16 -11.01 -3.67
C ALA A 16 20.71 -11.17 -3.17
N ALA A 17 20.52 -11.68 -1.95
CA ALA A 17 19.20 -11.79 -1.34
C ALA A 17 18.57 -10.41 -1.07
N LEU A 18 19.34 -9.47 -0.51
CA LEU A 18 18.88 -8.12 -0.25
C LEU A 18 18.57 -7.34 -1.52
N GLU A 19 19.38 -7.49 -2.57
CA GLU A 19 19.12 -6.89 -3.88
C GLU A 19 17.81 -7.41 -4.49
N ALA A 20 17.52 -8.70 -4.34
CA ALA A 20 16.25 -9.29 -4.78
C ALA A 20 15.05 -8.73 -4.00
N GLU A 21 15.17 -8.56 -2.68
CA GLU A 21 14.13 -7.94 -1.85
C GLU A 21 13.89 -6.48 -2.23
N VAL A 22 14.95 -5.71 -2.45
CA VAL A 22 14.86 -4.31 -2.88
C VAL A 22 14.19 -4.21 -4.25
N ALA A 23 14.53 -5.09 -5.20
CA ALA A 23 13.87 -5.14 -6.50
C ALA A 23 12.36 -5.42 -6.35
N ALA A 24 11.98 -6.39 -5.51
CA ALA A 24 10.58 -6.69 -5.24
C ALA A 24 9.80 -5.53 -4.60
N VAL A 25 10.44 -4.79 -3.68
CA VAL A 25 9.85 -3.60 -3.05
C VAL A 25 9.69 -2.47 -4.07
N ARG A 26 10.69 -2.21 -4.92
CA ARG A 26 10.61 -1.18 -5.97
C ARG A 26 9.49 -1.47 -6.96
N THR A 27 9.36 -2.71 -7.43
CA THR A 27 8.26 -3.11 -8.31
C THR A 27 6.89 -2.87 -7.67
N ARG A 28 6.77 -3.09 -6.35
CA ARG A 28 5.53 -2.81 -5.61
C ARG A 28 5.26 -1.31 -5.48
N GLN A 29 6.29 -0.50 -5.28
CA GLN A 29 6.18 0.96 -5.21
C GLN A 29 5.85 1.59 -6.57
N GLU A 30 6.37 1.06 -7.67
CA GLU A 30 5.99 1.51 -9.02
C GLU A 30 4.51 1.25 -9.34
N GLN A 31 3.90 0.26 -8.67
CA GLN A 31 2.47 -0.02 -8.75
C GLN A 31 1.64 0.84 -7.78
N GLU A 32 2.28 1.65 -6.94
CA GLU A 32 1.60 2.52 -6.01
C GLU A 32 0.95 3.70 -6.76
N ILE A 33 -0.34 3.89 -6.54
CA ILE A 33 -1.10 4.94 -7.22
C ILE A 33 -0.63 6.30 -6.67
N PRO A 34 -0.26 7.26 -7.53
CA PRO A 34 0.14 8.59 -7.08
C PRO A 34 -0.94 9.24 -6.20
N GLU A 35 -0.54 9.91 -5.12
CA GLU A 35 -1.47 10.54 -4.17
C GLU A 35 -2.40 11.56 -4.86
N GLU A 36 -1.88 12.28 -5.85
CA GLU A 36 -2.64 13.24 -6.68
C GLU A 36 -3.82 12.57 -7.39
N VAL A 37 -3.65 11.34 -7.88
CA VAL A 37 -4.71 10.57 -8.56
C VAL A 37 -5.79 10.19 -7.55
N VAL A 38 -5.40 9.73 -6.37
CA VAL A 38 -6.34 9.41 -5.27
C VAL A 38 -7.12 10.66 -4.86
N LEU A 39 -6.45 11.80 -4.74
CA LEU A 39 -7.05 13.08 -4.39
C LEU A 39 -8.03 13.56 -5.48
N ALA A 40 -7.65 13.48 -6.75
CA ALA A 40 -8.50 13.87 -7.87
C ALA A 40 -9.79 13.03 -7.92
N ILE A 41 -9.69 11.71 -7.77
CA ILE A 41 -10.85 10.81 -7.71
C ILE A 41 -11.74 11.16 -6.50
N SER A 42 -11.13 11.35 -5.33
CA SER A 42 -11.87 11.69 -4.09
C SER A 42 -12.63 13.00 -4.24
N ALA A 43 -12.01 14.02 -4.83
CA ALA A 43 -12.62 15.32 -5.08
C ALA A 43 -13.78 15.23 -6.07
N ALA A 44 -13.63 14.47 -7.16
CA ALA A 44 -14.70 14.25 -8.13
C ALA A 44 -15.92 13.56 -7.50
N VAL A 45 -15.70 12.51 -6.70
CA VAL A 45 -16.77 11.79 -5.99
C VAL A 45 -17.46 12.69 -4.96
N ALA A 46 -16.69 13.46 -4.17
CA ALA A 46 -17.25 14.40 -3.21
C ALA A 46 -18.11 15.49 -3.87
N SER A 47 -17.65 16.00 -5.02
CA SER A 47 -18.37 17.01 -5.82
C SER A 47 -19.67 16.43 -6.38
N PHE A 48 -19.63 15.19 -6.90
CA PHE A 48 -20.80 14.51 -7.43
C PHE A 48 -21.85 14.23 -6.35
N LEU A 49 -21.44 13.80 -5.16
CA LEU A 49 -22.34 13.47 -4.05
C LEU A 49 -22.87 14.71 -3.30
N GLY A 50 -22.46 15.92 -3.69
CA GLY A 50 -22.89 17.16 -3.03
C GLY A 50 -22.43 17.30 -1.57
N HIS A 51 -21.54 16.44 -1.11
CA HIS A 51 -20.99 16.48 0.24
C HIS A 51 -19.60 17.13 0.21
N ARG A 52 -19.40 18.21 0.98
CA ARG A 52 -18.08 18.78 1.27
C ARG A 52 -17.30 17.82 2.17
N ALA A 53 -16.92 16.67 1.62
CA ALA A 53 -16.10 15.69 2.31
C ALA A 53 -14.72 16.32 2.56
N LYS A 54 -14.42 16.60 3.83
CA LYS A 54 -13.09 17.05 4.23
C LYS A 54 -12.14 15.88 4.04
N VAL A 55 -11.35 15.89 2.96
CA VAL A 55 -10.33 14.86 2.71
C VAL A 55 -9.31 14.92 3.86
N LYS A 56 -9.41 13.96 4.78
CA LYS A 56 -8.40 13.72 5.80
C LYS A 56 -7.51 12.62 5.25
N GLN A 57 -6.27 12.98 4.93
CA GLN A 57 -5.13 12.14 4.55
C GLN A 57 -5.47 10.65 4.36
N VAL A 58 -5.68 10.26 3.10
CA VAL A 58 -6.07 8.90 2.73
C VAL A 58 -4.82 8.02 2.69
N HIS A 59 -4.63 7.20 3.72
CA HIS A 59 -3.59 6.19 3.70
C HIS A 59 -4.13 4.94 3.00
N TYR A 60 -3.66 4.70 1.77
CA TYR A 60 -4.01 3.48 1.04
C TYR A 60 -3.40 2.27 1.75
N ARG A 61 -4.24 1.41 2.32
CA ARG A 61 -3.81 0.15 2.91
C ARG A 61 -4.16 -0.99 1.96
N THR A 62 -3.16 -1.51 1.27
CA THR A 62 -3.30 -2.68 0.40
C THR A 62 -3.52 -3.92 1.28
N GLY A 63 -4.77 -4.35 1.44
CA GLY A 63 -5.08 -5.54 2.23
C GLY A 63 -6.49 -6.08 1.98
N GLN A 64 -6.61 -7.42 1.94
CA GLN A 64 -7.88 -8.16 1.78
C GLN A 64 -8.96 -7.76 2.80
N ALA A 65 -8.54 -7.14 3.92
CA ALA A 65 -9.44 -6.61 4.94
C ALA A 65 -10.39 -5.52 4.41
N TRP A 66 -9.97 -4.68 3.45
CA TRP A 66 -10.83 -3.62 2.92
C TRP A 66 -12.03 -4.18 2.14
N ALA A 67 -11.78 -5.14 1.24
CA ALA A 67 -12.84 -5.79 0.48
C ALA A 67 -13.84 -6.53 1.39
N GLN A 68 -13.33 -7.17 2.47
CA GLN A 68 -14.18 -7.84 3.44
C GLN A 68 -15.01 -6.86 4.29
N GLN A 69 -14.41 -5.78 4.78
CA GLN A 69 -15.11 -4.75 5.55
C GLN A 69 -16.17 -4.02 4.71
N GLY A 70 -15.88 -3.76 3.43
CA GLY A 70 -16.84 -3.16 2.50
C GLY A 70 -18.07 -4.05 2.28
N ARG A 71 -17.88 -5.36 2.08
CA ARG A 71 -18.99 -6.31 1.95
C ARG A 71 -19.87 -6.36 3.19
N VAL A 72 -19.27 -6.38 4.38
CA VAL A 72 -20.00 -6.35 5.66
C VAL A 72 -20.78 -5.05 5.83
N ALA A 73 -20.24 -3.91 5.42
CA ALA A 73 -20.94 -2.62 5.48
C ALA A 73 -22.20 -2.61 4.62
N VAL A 74 -22.08 -3.10 3.37
CA VAL A 74 -23.17 -3.15 2.38
C VAL A 74 -24.25 -4.13 2.82
N GLN A 75 -23.86 -5.34 3.24
CA GLN A 75 -24.82 -6.36 3.69
C GLN A 75 -25.52 -5.97 5.01
N GLY A 76 -24.83 -5.23 5.89
CA GLY A 76 -25.37 -4.78 7.16
C GLY A 76 -26.14 -3.45 7.11
N HIS A 77 -26.25 -2.80 5.93
CA HIS A 77 -26.76 -1.43 5.79
C HIS A 77 -26.18 -0.44 6.82
N ARG A 78 -24.92 -0.63 7.22
CA ARG A 78 -24.32 0.13 8.32
C ARG A 78 -23.28 1.09 7.78
N ILE A 79 -23.45 2.38 8.06
CA ILE A 79 -22.42 3.38 7.76
C ILE A 79 -21.25 3.13 8.71
N ILE A 80 -20.11 2.72 8.17
CA ILE A 80 -18.88 2.57 8.95
C ILE A 80 -18.33 3.96 9.22
N HIS A 81 -18.46 4.44 10.45
CA HIS A 81 -17.72 5.62 10.90
C HIS A 81 -16.24 5.26 11.01
N GLY A 82 -15.41 5.95 10.23
CA GLY A 82 -13.96 5.70 10.16
C GLY A 82 -13.31 5.77 11.55
N ALA A 83 -12.43 4.81 11.81
CA ALA A 83 -11.64 4.74 13.04
C ALA A 83 -10.85 6.04 13.25
N ARG A 84 -10.87 6.54 14.49
CA ARG A 84 -9.98 7.62 14.95
C ARG A 84 -8.54 7.13 15.00
#